data_AF-A0A6N8HGD3-F1
#
_entry.id   AF-A0A6N8HGD3-F1
#
_cell.length_a   1.000
_cell.length_b   1.000
_cell.length_c   1.000
_cell.angle_alpha   90.00
_cell.angle_beta   90.00
_cell.angle_gamma   90.00
#
_symmetry.space_group_name_H-M   'P 1'
#
loop_
_entity.id
_entity.type
_entity.pdbx_description
1 polymer ?
#
loop_
_entity_poly.entity_id
_entity_poly.type
_entity_poly.pdbx_seq_one_letter_code
_entity_poly.pdbx_strand_id
1 'polypeptide(L)' 'MSKDKKDIYTGIIEKDEEGNFFCGEYLLDYKRVTAEFKLGDKVSIRSVIENPSDKSYDKYPKKSKDFFLFNNKK' A
#
# COMPACT_ATOMS: atom_id res chain seq x y z
N MET A 1 10.33 21.11 -16.88
CA MET A 1 9.05 20.87 -16.19
C MET A 1 8.45 19.65 -16.88
N SER A 2 8.11 18.53 -16.26
CA SER A 2 7.58 18.29 -14.92
C SER A 2 8.06 16.91 -14.46
N LYS A 3 8.52 16.80 -13.22
CA LYS A 3 8.96 15.51 -12.66
C LYS A 3 7.68 14.82 -12.20
N ASP A 4 7.01 14.15 -13.14
CA ASP A 4 5.81 13.37 -12.87
C ASP A 4 6.20 12.37 -11.79
N LYS A 5 5.73 12.60 -10.55
CA LYS A 5 5.85 11.62 -9.47
C LYS A 5 4.91 10.48 -9.87
N LYS A 6 5.36 9.63 -10.80
CA LYS A 6 4.65 8.44 -11.23
C LYS A 6 4.40 7.61 -9.98
N ASP A 7 3.13 7.43 -9.68
CA ASP A 7 2.69 6.46 -8.69
C ASP A 7 3.27 5.11 -9.13
N ILE A 8 3.99 4.45 -8.24
CA ILE A 8 4.66 3.17 -8.50
C ILE A 8 3.61 2.12 -8.87
N TYR A 9 2.50 2.13 -8.12
CA TYR A 9 1.41 1.19 -8.29
C TYR A 9 0.12 1.82 -7.79
N THR A 10 -0.99 1.52 -8.46
CA THR A 10 -2.32 1.92 -7.99
C THR A 10 -3.23 0.71 -8.01
N GLY A 11 -3.80 0.40 -6.86
CA GLY A 11 -4.66 -0.78 -6.70
C GLY A 11 -5.66 -0.58 -5.56
N ILE A 12 -6.37 -1.64 -5.22
CA ILE A 12 -7.35 -1.65 -4.13
C ILE A 12 -6.67 -2.22 -2.88
N ILE A 13 -7.06 -1.74 -1.70
CA ILE A 13 -6.62 -2.30 -0.43
C ILE A 13 -7.38 -3.60 -0.19
N GLU A 14 -6.65 -4.70 -0.09
CA GLU A 14 -7.15 -6.00 0.30
C GLU A 14 -6.55 -6.41 1.65
N LYS A 15 -7.18 -7.39 2.30
CA LYS A 15 -6.72 -7.91 3.59
C LYS A 15 -6.69 -9.43 3.50
N ASP A 16 -5.57 -10.00 3.89
CA ASP A 16 -5.40 -11.44 3.95
C ASP A 16 -6.05 -12.03 5.22
N GLU A 17 -6.17 -13.34 5.29
CA GLU A 17 -6.70 -14.06 6.47
C GLU A 17 -5.89 -13.77 7.74
N GLU A 18 -4.58 -13.53 7.60
CA GLU A 18 -3.71 -13.11 8.73
C GLU A 18 -3.94 -11.67 9.19
N GLY A 19 -4.77 -10.92 8.47
CA GLY A 19 -5.11 -9.54 8.78
C GLY A 19 -4.10 -8.50 8.28
N ASN A 20 -3.20 -8.90 7.39
CA ASN A 20 -2.27 -8.02 6.70
C ASN A 20 -2.97 -7.28 5.55
N PHE A 21 -2.85 -5.95 5.51
CA PHE A 21 -3.34 -5.16 4.40
C PHE A 21 -2.31 -5.12 3.28
N PHE A 22 -2.73 -5.40 2.06
CA PHE A 22 -1.86 -5.40 0.89
C PHE A 22 -2.58 -4.76 -0.30
N CYS A 23 -1.79 -4.39 -1.30
CA CYS A 23 -2.28 -3.82 -2.53
C CYS A 23 -1.45 -4.38 -3.69
N GLY A 24 -2.03 -5.32 -4.43
CA GLY A 24 -1.29 -6.12 -5.41
C GLY A 24 -0.17 -6.90 -4.73
N GLU A 25 1.08 -6.68 -5.15
CA GLU A 25 2.27 -7.33 -4.57
C GLU A 25 2.88 -6.59 -3.36
N TYR A 26 2.31 -5.44 -2.96
CA TYR A 26 2.89 -4.56 -1.96
C TYR A 26 2.13 -4.65 -0.63
N LEU A 27 2.84 -4.94 0.45
CA LEU A 27 2.28 -4.86 1.80
C LEU A 27 2.06 -3.40 2.18
N LEU A 28 0.89 -3.05 2.68
CA LEU A 28 0.60 -1.72 3.18
C LEU A 28 0.82 -1.67 4.69
N ASP A 29 1.24 -0.52 5.19
CA ASP A 29 1.37 -0.34 6.63
C ASP A 29 0.00 -0.38 7.31
N TYR A 30 -0.21 -1.39 8.16
CA TYR A 30 -1.49 -1.62 8.85
C TYR A 30 -1.98 -0.39 9.59
N LYS A 31 -1.11 0.26 10.39
CA LYS A 31 -1.52 1.43 11.19
C LYS A 31 -2.02 2.54 10.28
N ARG A 32 -1.30 2.77 9.19
CA ARG A 32 -1.66 3.79 8.20
C ARG A 32 -2.96 3.46 7.49
N VAL A 33 -3.13 2.22 7.03
CA VAL A 33 -4.40 1.74 6.45
C VAL A 33 -5.53 1.94 7.43
N THR A 34 -5.44 1.46 8.66
CA THR A 34 -6.54 1.59 9.63
C THR A 34 -6.82 3.02 10.10
N ALA A 35 -5.85 3.92 10.01
CA ALA A 35 -6.00 5.30 10.45
C ALA A 35 -6.72 6.16 9.40
N GLU A 36 -6.38 6.00 8.12
CA GLU A 36 -6.83 6.90 7.05
C GLU A 36 -7.57 6.19 5.91
N PHE A 37 -7.52 4.86 5.82
CA PHE A 37 -8.03 4.07 4.70
C PHE A 37 -8.94 2.93 5.17
N LYS A 38 -9.58 2.24 4.21
CA LYS A 38 -10.39 1.06 4.47
C LYS A 38 -10.12 -0.03 3.44
N LEU A 39 -10.53 -1.24 3.80
CA LEU A 39 -10.51 -2.37 2.88
C LEU A 39 -11.49 -2.08 1.73
N GLY A 40 -11.04 -2.21 0.49
CA GLY A 40 -11.79 -1.81 -0.70
C GLY A 40 -11.52 -0.39 -1.20
N ASP A 41 -10.77 0.44 -0.46
CA ASP A 41 -10.34 1.74 -0.98
C ASP A 41 -9.25 1.60 -2.04
N LYS A 42 -9.33 2.42 -3.08
CA LYS A 42 -8.32 2.48 -4.12
C LYS A 42 -7.20 3.42 -3.69
N VAL A 43 -5.97 2.92 -3.60
CA VAL A 43 -4.78 3.68 -3.19
C VAL A 43 -3.68 3.65 -4.24
N SER A 44 -2.92 4.73 -4.27
CA SER A 44 -1.75 4.91 -5.12
C SER A 44 -0.49 4.95 -4.26
N ILE A 45 0.43 4.05 -4.53
CA ILE A 45 1.73 3.91 -3.87
C ILE A 45 2.74 4.84 -4.54
N ARG A 46 3.44 5.66 -3.75
CA ARG A 46 4.54 6.52 -4.23
C ARG A 46 5.91 5.99 -3.88
N SER A 47 6.01 5.21 -2.80
CA SER A 47 7.28 4.66 -2.36
C SER A 47 7.09 3.24 -1.86
N VAL A 48 7.95 2.35 -2.32
CA VAL A 48 8.07 0.98 -1.84
C VAL A 48 9.42 0.85 -1.17
N ILE A 49 9.46 0.10 -0.08
CA ILE A 49 10.67 -0.28 0.63
C ILE A 49 10.69 -1.80 0.72
N GLU A 50 11.87 -2.38 0.89
CA GLU A 50 11.97 -3.79 1.26
C GLU A 50 11.28 -4.01 2.61
N ASN A 51 10.52 -5.09 2.71
CA ASN A 51 9.79 -5.39 3.92
C ASN A 51 10.79 -5.74 5.04
N PRO A 52 10.90 -4.94 6.12
CA PRO A 52 11.83 -5.25 7.20
C PRO A 52 11.35 -6.44 8.06
N SER A 53 10.11 -6.90 7.87
CA SER A 53 9.55 -8.02 8.61
C SER A 53 9.83 -9.35 7.91
N ASP A 54 10.82 -10.08 8.41
CA ASP A 54 11.22 -11.41 7.93
C ASP A 54 10.04 -12.39 7.82
N LYS A 55 9.12 -12.40 8.80
CA LYS A 55 7.94 -13.28 8.82
C LYS A 55 6.97 -13.09 7.65
N SER A 56 6.79 -11.85 7.21
CA SER A 56 5.88 -11.52 6.11
C SER A 56 6.64 -11.25 4.82
N TYR A 57 7.97 -11.37 4.84
CA TYR A 57 8.84 -11.15 3.69
C TYR A 57 8.60 -12.21 2.62
N ASP A 58 8.37 -13.46 3.04
CA ASP A 58 8.08 -14.59 2.16
C ASP A 58 6.85 -14.34 1.27
N LYS A 59 5.75 -13.84 1.87
CA LYS A 59 4.52 -13.47 1.14
C LYS A 59 4.61 -12.09 0.48
N TYR A 60 5.19 -11.12 1.19
CA TYR A 60 5.26 -9.73 0.78
C TYR A 60 6.69 -9.20 0.95
N PRO A 61 7.56 -9.36 -0.06
CA PRO A 61 8.94 -8.89 0.01
C PRO A 61 9.04 -7.36 0.00
N LYS A 62 8.01 -6.67 -0.50
CA LYS A 62 7.95 -5.22 -0.61
C LYS A 62 6.83 -4.66 0.25
N LYS A 63 7.15 -3.62 1.02
CA LYS A 63 6.20 -2.87 1.84
C LYS A 63 6.14 -1.42 1.38
N SER A 64 4.95 -0.84 1.35
CA SER A 64 4.74 0.58 1.13
C SER A 64 4.21 1.23 2.40
N LYS A 65 4.87 2.33 2.78
CA LYS A 65 4.40 3.25 3.83
C LYS A 65 3.94 4.58 3.27
N ASP A 66 4.22 4.86 2.00
CA ASP A 66 3.89 6.12 1.34
C ASP A 66 2.93 5.85 0.18
N PHE A 67 1.64 5.84 0.53
CA PHE A 67 0.51 5.65 -0.35
C PHE A 67 -0.63 6.62 0.01
N PHE A 68 -1.51 6.93 -0.95
CA PHE A 68 -2.58 7.90 -0.77
C PHE A 68 -3.85 7.45 -1.50
N LEU A 69 -5.00 8.01 -1.14
CA LEU A 69 -6.27 7.58 -1.70
C LEU A 69 -6.39 8.11 -3.14
N PHE A 70 -6.57 7.20 -4.11
CA PHE A 70 -6.72 7.58 -5.51
C PHE A 70 -8.00 8.39 -5.74
N ASN A 71 -9.07 8.11 -4.99
CA ASN A 71 -10.37 8.74 -5.18
C ASN A 71 -10.60 9.98 -4.31
N ASN A 72 -9.58 10.81 -4.08
CA ASN A 72 -9.80 12.12 -3.43
C ASN A 72 -10.44 13.13 -4.40
N LYS A 73 -11.57 12.76 -5.01
CA LYS A 73 -12.51 13.65 -5.68
C LYS A 73 -13.56 14.06 -4.64
N LYS A 74 -13.37 15.24 -4.06
CA LYS A 74 -14.47 16.01 -3.50
C LYS A 74 -14.54 17.33 -4.26
#